data_AF-A0A8J7U8U4-F1
#
_entry.id   AF-A0A8J7U8U4-F1
#
_cell.length_a   1.000
_cell.length_b   1.000
_cell.length_c   1.000
_cell.angle_alpha   90.00
_cell.angle_beta   90.00
_cell.angle_gamma   90.00
#
_symmetry.space_group_name_H-M   'P 1'
#
loop_
_entity.id
_entity.type
_entity.pdbx_description
1 polymer ?
#
loop_
_entity_poly.entity_id
_entity_poly.type
_entity_poly.pdbx_seq_one_letter_code
_entity_poly.pdbx_strand_id
1 'polypeptide(L)'
;RDWECVLEKGVPVLEMHIPAGARITLDVCAESFREAKRFFQRHYPTPAARAIVSSSWMFSPLLNQLLPADSNLVRFMRELYLYPTNSRSRSGPWFVFLQEQFDPATAPRKTRLQRAILDHLQAGNFWRDGGMFFMLDDLEHFGSQWYQKSAAWSCQTR
;
A
#
# COMPACT_ATOMS: atom_id res chain seq x y z
N ARG A 1 14.06 26.59 0.64
CA ARG A 1 13.24 25.54 -0.02
C ARG A 1 11.85 25.74 0.48
N ASP A 2 10.93 26.03 -0.42
CA ASP A 2 9.53 26.24 -0.07
C ASP A 2 8.85 24.87 -0.18
N TRP A 3 8.20 24.45 0.90
CA TRP A 3 7.44 23.20 0.94
C TRP A 3 6.00 23.51 0.54
N GLU A 4 5.43 22.70 -0.34
CA GLU A 4 4.01 22.77 -0.67
C GLU A 4 3.23 21.80 0.22
N CYS A 5 2.21 22.30 0.91
CA CYS A 5 1.31 21.47 1.69
C CYS A 5 0.25 20.84 0.76
N VAL A 6 0.40 19.54 0.48
CA VAL A 6 -0.54 18.79 -0.38
C VAL A 6 -1.66 18.10 0.41
N LEU A 7 -1.47 17.85 1.70
CA LEU A 7 -2.45 17.21 2.58
C LEU A 7 -2.23 17.65 4.04
N GLU A 8 -3.30 18.03 4.73
CA GLU A 8 -3.25 18.49 6.13
C GLU A 8 -4.39 17.89 6.97
N LYS A 9 -4.26 18.03 8.30
CA LYS A 9 -5.24 17.52 9.25
C LYS A 9 -6.59 18.23 9.07
N GLY A 10 -7.67 17.44 9.01
CA GLY A 10 -9.05 17.94 8.89
C GLY A 10 -9.57 17.98 7.47
N VAL A 11 -8.69 17.81 6.47
CA VAL A 11 -9.09 17.63 5.07
C VAL A 11 -9.67 16.21 4.89
N PRO A 12 -10.82 16.07 4.20
CA PRO A 12 -11.38 14.75 3.94
C PRO A 12 -10.48 13.89 3.05
N VAL A 13 -10.50 12.59 3.33
CA VAL A 13 -9.82 11.55 2.56
C VAL A 13 -10.77 10.38 2.35
N LEU A 14 -10.51 9.59 1.32
CA LEU A 14 -11.23 8.35 1.04
C LEU A 14 -10.45 7.18 1.64
N GLU A 15 -11.04 6.49 2.62
CA GLU A 15 -10.43 5.29 3.17
C GLU A 15 -10.70 4.09 2.25
N MET A 16 -9.63 3.47 1.77
CA MET A 16 -9.69 2.31 0.88
C MET A 16 -9.51 1.01 1.66
N HIS A 17 -10.40 0.05 1.37
CA HIS A 17 -10.27 -1.34 1.80
C HIS A 17 -10.11 -2.26 0.60
N ILE A 18 -9.34 -3.34 0.78
CA ILE A 18 -9.08 -4.33 -0.27
C ILE A 18 -9.76 -5.64 0.16
N PRO A 19 -10.85 -6.06 -0.53
CA PRO A 19 -11.52 -7.29 -0.17
C PRO A 19 -10.67 -8.51 -0.53
N ALA A 20 -10.88 -9.61 0.21
CA ALA A 20 -10.19 -10.87 -0.06
C ALA A 20 -10.50 -11.38 -1.49
N GLY A 21 -9.47 -11.86 -2.19
CA GLY A 21 -9.60 -12.37 -3.56
C GLY A 21 -9.61 -11.30 -4.66
N ALA A 22 -9.52 -10.02 -4.31
CA ALA A 22 -9.40 -8.94 -5.31
C ALA A 22 -8.15 -9.12 -6.19
N ARG A 23 -8.30 -8.83 -7.49
CA ARG A 23 -7.18 -8.74 -8.43
C ARG A 23 -6.55 -7.35 -8.31
N ILE A 24 -5.31 -7.29 -7.85
CA ILE A 24 -4.57 -6.04 -7.63
C ILE A 24 -3.72 -5.70 -8.86
N THR A 25 -4.32 -5.76 -10.04
CA THR A 25 -3.66 -5.31 -11.27
C THR A 25 -3.82 -3.80 -11.41
N LEU A 26 -2.87 -3.14 -12.08
CA LEU A 26 -2.86 -1.67 -12.16
C LEU A 26 -4.12 -1.11 -12.85
N ASP A 27 -4.64 -1.80 -13.86
CA ASP A 27 -5.88 -1.44 -14.56
C ASP A 27 -7.11 -1.48 -13.64
N VAL A 28 -7.26 -2.54 -12.85
CA VAL A 28 -8.38 -2.69 -11.89
C VAL A 28 -8.28 -1.65 -10.78
N CYS A 29 -7.08 -1.42 -10.24
CA CYS A 29 -6.86 -0.40 -9.22
C CYS A 29 -7.14 1.02 -9.77
N ALA A 30 -6.65 1.33 -10.97
CA ALA A 30 -6.88 2.62 -11.60
C ALA A 30 -8.37 2.88 -11.85
N GLU A 31 -9.13 1.88 -12.30
CA GLU A 31 -10.56 2.05 -12.52
C GLU A 31 -11.31 2.24 -11.20
N SER A 32 -10.96 1.47 -10.16
CA SER A 32 -11.52 1.66 -8.82
C SER A 32 -11.26 3.08 -8.29
N PHE A 33 -10.07 3.64 -8.50
CA PHE A 33 -9.75 5.01 -8.10
C PHE A 33 -10.55 6.04 -8.90
N ARG A 34 -10.76 5.84 -10.21
CA ARG A 34 -11.59 6.72 -11.06
C ARG A 34 -13.07 6.66 -10.65
N GLU A 35 -13.60 5.48 -10.39
CA GLU A 35 -14.96 5.30 -9.90
C GLU A 35 -15.15 5.98 -8.55
N ALA A 36 -14.23 5.79 -7.60
CA ALA A 36 -14.26 6.48 -6.32
C ALA A 36 -14.24 8.01 -6.49
N LYS A 37 -13.31 8.55 -7.29
CA LYS A 37 -13.23 9.99 -7.58
C LYS A 37 -14.56 10.53 -8.11
N ARG A 38 -15.13 9.88 -9.15
CA ARG A 38 -16.41 10.28 -9.75
C ARG A 38 -17.57 10.21 -8.76
N PHE A 39 -17.66 9.12 -8.00
CA PHE A 39 -18.73 8.90 -7.04
C PHE A 39 -18.72 9.95 -5.92
N PHE A 40 -17.58 10.14 -5.26
CA PHE A 40 -17.48 11.07 -4.15
C PHE A 40 -17.57 12.53 -4.59
N GLN A 41 -17.05 12.89 -5.76
CA GLN A 41 -17.26 14.23 -6.32
C GLN A 41 -18.75 14.53 -6.60
N ARG A 42 -19.51 13.53 -7.07
CA ARG A 42 -20.93 13.70 -7.37
C ARG A 42 -21.79 13.79 -6.11
N HIS A 43 -21.51 12.97 -5.11
CA HIS A 43 -22.39 12.79 -3.95
C HIS A 43 -21.91 13.56 -2.70
N TYR A 44 -20.63 13.89 -2.61
CA TYR A 44 -19.99 14.57 -1.46
C TYR A 44 -18.99 15.64 -1.94
N PRO A 45 -19.44 16.66 -2.69
CA PRO A 45 -18.55 17.63 -3.34
C PRO A 45 -17.86 18.60 -2.37
N THR A 46 -18.42 18.85 -1.17
CA THR A 46 -17.91 19.89 -0.25
C THR A 46 -17.92 19.44 1.20
N PRO A 47 -16.78 19.46 1.91
CA PRO A 47 -15.43 19.60 1.35
C PRO A 47 -15.06 18.37 0.52
N ALA A 48 -14.40 18.60 -0.63
CA ALA A 48 -13.95 17.51 -1.49
C ALA A 48 -12.81 16.73 -0.82
N ALA A 49 -12.85 15.40 -0.95
CA ALA A 49 -11.71 14.58 -0.56
C ALA A 49 -10.49 14.89 -1.43
N ARG A 50 -9.30 14.90 -0.81
CA ARG A 50 -8.04 15.20 -1.52
C ARG A 50 -7.19 13.97 -1.83
N ALA A 51 -7.32 12.91 -1.04
CA ALA A 51 -6.51 11.70 -1.18
C ALA A 51 -7.32 10.44 -0.92
N ILE A 52 -6.84 9.33 -1.48
CA ILE A 52 -7.18 7.97 -1.09
C ILE A 52 -6.11 7.53 -0.09
N VAL A 53 -6.53 6.95 1.04
CA VAL A 53 -5.62 6.46 2.09
C VAL A 53 -5.96 5.03 2.48
N SER A 54 -4.96 4.29 2.95
CA SER A 54 -5.19 2.98 3.56
C SER A 54 -4.04 2.61 4.48
N SER A 55 -4.33 1.85 5.53
CA SER A 55 -3.31 1.27 6.42
C SER A 55 -3.52 -0.24 6.51
N SER A 56 -2.54 -1.00 6.04
CA SER A 56 -2.64 -2.45 5.88
C SER A 56 -1.26 -3.10 5.87
N TRP A 57 -1.21 -4.38 6.25
CA TRP A 57 -0.03 -5.23 6.08
C TRP A 57 0.46 -5.26 4.61
N MET A 58 -0.46 -5.08 3.67
CA MET A 58 -0.19 -5.08 2.23
C MET A 58 0.68 -3.90 1.79
N PHE A 59 0.73 -2.83 2.58
CA PHE A 59 1.56 -1.66 2.29
C PHE A 59 2.87 -1.66 3.06
N SER A 60 3.23 -2.81 3.66
CA SER A 60 4.54 -2.99 4.28
C SER A 60 5.65 -2.73 3.26
N PRO A 61 6.58 -1.79 3.51
CA PRO A 61 7.71 -1.57 2.59
C PRO A 61 8.60 -2.81 2.45
N LEU A 62 8.50 -3.78 3.37
CA LEU A 62 9.19 -5.06 3.28
C LEU A 62 8.75 -5.85 2.05
N LEU A 63 7.49 -5.74 1.63
CA LEU A 63 6.97 -6.50 0.49
C LEU A 63 7.65 -6.15 -0.84
N ASN A 64 8.14 -4.91 -1.00
CA ASN A 64 8.95 -4.53 -2.16
C ASN A 64 10.33 -5.22 -2.20
N GLN A 65 10.83 -5.70 -1.06
CA GLN A 65 12.10 -6.41 -0.93
C GLN A 65 11.89 -7.93 -1.00
N LEU A 66 10.79 -8.41 -0.43
CA LEU A 66 10.49 -9.83 -0.30
C LEU A 66 9.84 -10.45 -1.55
N LEU A 67 9.14 -9.64 -2.36
CA LEU A 67 8.45 -10.12 -3.55
C LEU A 67 9.16 -9.68 -4.84
N PRO A 68 9.03 -10.47 -5.92
CA PRO A 68 9.49 -10.07 -7.24
C PRO A 68 8.89 -8.74 -7.70
N ALA A 69 9.70 -7.96 -8.43
CA ALA A 69 9.31 -6.66 -8.98
C ALA A 69 8.15 -6.72 -9.98
N ASP A 70 7.89 -7.89 -10.58
CA ASP A 70 6.79 -8.13 -11.50
C ASP A 70 5.48 -8.54 -10.81
N SER A 71 5.49 -8.74 -9.48
CA SER A 71 4.28 -9.06 -8.73
C SER A 71 3.29 -7.89 -8.77
N ASN A 72 2.01 -8.21 -8.96
CA ASN A 72 0.92 -7.24 -9.02
C ASN A 72 0.90 -6.30 -7.80
N LEU A 73 1.09 -6.86 -6.60
CA LEU A 73 1.14 -6.08 -5.36
C LEU A 73 2.30 -5.08 -5.35
N VAL A 74 3.51 -5.49 -5.72
CA VAL A 74 4.68 -4.60 -5.78
C VAL A 74 4.49 -3.51 -6.84
N ARG A 75 3.96 -3.87 -8.02
CA ARG A 75 3.65 -2.89 -9.06
C ARG A 75 2.66 -1.84 -8.57
N PHE A 76 1.57 -2.27 -7.91
CA PHE A 76 0.60 -1.36 -7.32
C PHE A 76 1.24 -0.48 -6.24
N MET A 77 2.01 -1.05 -5.32
CA MET A 77 2.70 -0.31 -4.25
C MET A 77 3.64 0.78 -4.78
N ARG A 78 4.27 0.58 -5.94
CA ARG A 78 5.16 1.57 -6.58
C ARG A 78 4.42 2.78 -7.17
N GLU A 79 3.10 2.68 -7.37
CA GLU A 79 2.26 3.81 -7.78
C GLU A 79 1.82 4.69 -6.60
N LEU A 80 2.12 4.28 -5.36
CA LEU A 80 1.62 4.90 -4.14
C LEU A 80 2.74 5.62 -3.38
N TYR A 81 2.37 6.61 -2.57
CA TYR A 81 3.26 7.10 -1.53
C TYR A 81 3.09 6.22 -0.28
N LEU A 82 4.14 5.49 0.08
CA LEU A 82 4.14 4.60 1.25
C LEU A 82 4.75 5.29 2.47
N TYR A 83 4.16 5.07 3.64
CA TYR A 83 4.67 5.58 4.91
C TYR A 83 4.58 4.53 6.02
N PRO A 84 5.46 4.56 7.04
CA PRO A 84 5.41 3.61 8.13
C PRO A 84 4.19 3.84 9.02
N THR A 85 3.60 2.76 9.53
CA THR A 85 2.54 2.79 10.54
C THR A 85 2.91 1.93 11.74
N ASN A 86 2.21 2.12 12.85
CA ASN A 86 2.35 1.24 14.01
C ASN A 86 1.94 -0.17 13.61
N SER A 87 2.90 -1.09 13.69
CA SER A 87 2.68 -2.49 13.33
C SER A 87 1.80 -3.14 14.40
N ARG A 88 0.72 -3.78 13.97
CA ARG A 88 -0.13 -4.55 14.90
C ARG A 88 0.42 -5.96 15.01
N SER A 89 0.36 -6.55 16.19
CA SER A 89 0.95 -7.88 16.45
C SER A 89 0.35 -9.02 15.59
N ARG A 90 -0.81 -8.79 14.95
CA ARG A 90 -1.58 -9.81 14.22
C ARG A 90 -1.88 -9.48 12.75
N SER A 91 -1.51 -8.30 12.25
CA SER A 91 -2.11 -7.71 11.03
C SER A 91 -1.61 -8.25 9.70
N GLY A 92 -0.49 -8.96 9.62
CA GLY A 92 0.01 -9.53 8.36
C GLY A 92 -0.25 -11.03 8.21
N PRO A 93 0.42 -11.87 9.03
CA PRO A 93 0.33 -13.32 8.89
C PRO A 93 -1.10 -13.85 8.95
N TRP A 94 -1.97 -13.30 9.79
CA TRP A 94 -3.36 -13.76 9.87
C TRP A 94 -4.11 -13.64 8.53
N PHE A 95 -3.98 -12.53 7.80
CA PHE A 95 -4.68 -12.37 6.51
C PHE A 95 -4.10 -13.25 5.38
N VAL A 96 -2.85 -13.68 5.51
CA VAL A 96 -2.17 -14.50 4.48
C VAL A 96 -2.35 -16.00 4.72
N PHE A 97 -2.39 -16.41 5.99
CA PHE A 97 -2.48 -17.82 6.38
C PHE A 97 -3.89 -18.22 6.84
N LEU A 98 -4.73 -17.25 7.24
CA LEU A 98 -6.08 -17.46 7.79
C LEU A 98 -6.08 -18.45 8.97
N GLN A 99 -5.07 -18.35 9.83
CA GLN A 99 -4.87 -19.20 11.00
C GLN A 99 -4.91 -18.36 12.28
N GLU A 100 -5.74 -18.76 13.25
CA GLU A 100 -5.79 -18.10 14.58
C GLU A 100 -4.52 -18.32 15.40
N GLN A 101 -3.98 -19.54 15.32
CA GLN A 101 -2.67 -19.92 15.86
C GLN A 101 -1.69 -19.99 14.70
N PHE A 102 -0.89 -18.92 14.56
CA PHE A 102 0.13 -18.84 13.52
C PHE A 102 1.46 -19.34 14.07
N ASP A 103 1.98 -20.42 13.48
CA ASP A 103 3.33 -20.91 13.72
C ASP A 103 4.10 -20.90 12.38
N PRO A 104 5.15 -20.07 12.24
CA PRO A 104 5.97 -20.03 11.03
C PRO A 104 6.57 -21.39 10.63
N ALA A 105 6.77 -22.31 11.56
CA ALA A 105 7.36 -23.62 11.27
C ALA A 105 6.36 -24.56 10.57
N THR A 106 5.06 -24.42 10.82
CA THR A 106 4.01 -25.32 10.31
C THR A 106 3.08 -24.65 9.30
N ALA A 107 3.15 -23.32 9.13
CA ALA A 107 2.33 -22.57 8.20
C ALA A 107 2.53 -23.00 6.72
N PRO A 108 1.46 -22.98 5.90
CA PRO A 108 1.52 -23.44 4.51
C PRO A 108 2.40 -22.55 3.63
N ARG A 109 3.23 -23.18 2.80
CA ARG A 109 4.15 -22.52 1.85
C ARG A 109 3.64 -22.55 0.40
N LYS A 110 2.33 -22.49 0.17
CA LYS A 110 1.70 -22.73 -1.15
C LYS A 110 1.97 -21.61 -2.14
N THR A 111 1.84 -20.35 -1.71
CA THR A 111 2.01 -19.18 -2.58
C THR A 111 3.40 -18.55 -2.44
N ARG A 112 3.82 -17.76 -3.44
CA ARG A 112 5.07 -16.98 -3.36
C ARG A 112 5.08 -16.04 -2.15
N LEU A 113 3.95 -15.39 -1.89
CA LEU A 113 3.76 -14.50 -0.74
C LEU A 113 3.95 -15.24 0.58
N GLN A 114 3.34 -16.42 0.73
CA GLN A 114 3.49 -17.24 1.93
C GLN A 114 4.95 -17.61 2.18
N ARG A 115 5.67 -18.08 1.16
CA ARG A 115 7.09 -18.42 1.29
C ARG A 115 7.95 -17.22 1.70
N ALA A 116 7.79 -16.11 1.00
CA ALA A 116 8.52 -14.87 1.27
C ALA A 116 8.34 -14.36 2.71
N ILE A 117 7.09 -14.38 3.23
CA ILE A 117 6.81 -13.98 4.61
C ILE A 117 7.43 -14.95 5.61
N LEU A 118 7.32 -16.26 5.37
CA LEU A 118 7.89 -17.27 6.28
C LEU A 118 9.41 -17.23 6.32
N ASP A 119 10.07 -17.05 5.17
CA ASP A 119 11.52 -16.92 5.11
C ASP A 119 12.00 -15.67 5.88
N HIS A 120 11.29 -14.54 5.74
CA HIS A 120 11.56 -13.32 6.51
C HIS A 120 11.47 -13.54 8.01
N LEU A 121 10.39 -14.19 8.48
CA LEU A 121 10.16 -14.44 9.90
C LEU A 121 11.13 -15.48 10.48
N GLN A 122 11.47 -16.52 9.72
CA GLN A 122 12.42 -17.56 10.15
C GLN A 122 13.85 -17.03 10.27
N ALA A 123 14.21 -15.98 9.53
CA ALA A 123 15.45 -15.25 9.70
C ALA A 123 15.49 -14.37 10.98
N GLY A 124 14.44 -14.40 11.81
CA GLY A 124 14.35 -13.62 13.04
C GLY A 124 13.93 -12.16 12.84
N ASN A 125 13.49 -11.78 11.63
CA ASN A 125 13.07 -10.42 11.35
C ASN A 125 11.62 -10.17 11.77
N PHE A 126 11.34 -8.91 12.12
CA PHE A 126 9.99 -8.49 12.49
C PHE A 126 9.14 -8.16 11.26
N TRP A 127 7.85 -8.52 11.34
CA TRP A 127 6.84 -8.00 10.42
C TRP A 127 6.59 -6.52 10.69
N ARG A 128 6.37 -5.74 9.63
CA ARG A 128 6.01 -4.32 9.72
C ARG A 128 4.79 -4.04 8.87
N ASP A 129 3.88 -3.24 9.38
CA ASP A 129 2.78 -2.70 8.58
C ASP A 129 3.21 -1.40 7.88
N GLY A 130 2.39 -0.98 6.91
CA GLY A 130 2.53 0.31 6.28
C GLY A 130 1.19 0.98 6.04
N GLY A 131 1.28 2.25 5.69
CA GLY A 131 0.18 3.04 5.16
C GLY A 131 0.52 3.52 3.76
N MET A 132 -0.51 3.90 3.04
CA MET A 132 -0.39 4.55 1.74
C MET A 132 -1.29 5.76 1.67
N PHE A 133 -0.87 6.75 0.89
CA PHE A 133 -1.79 7.72 0.31
C PHE A 133 -1.55 7.86 -1.19
N PHE A 134 -2.60 8.29 -1.88
CA PHE A 134 -2.60 8.66 -3.29
C PHE A 134 -3.46 9.91 -3.48
N MET A 135 -2.88 11.00 -3.98
CA MET A 135 -3.61 12.24 -4.25
C MET A 135 -4.59 12.03 -5.40
N LEU A 136 -5.85 12.44 -5.21
CA LEU A 136 -6.88 12.31 -6.25
C LEU A 136 -6.58 13.17 -7.48
N ASP A 137 -5.82 14.24 -7.31
CA ASP A 137 -5.37 15.12 -8.39
C ASP A 137 -4.29 14.43 -9.26
N ASP A 138 -3.49 13.52 -8.70
CA ASP A 138 -2.43 12.78 -9.41
C ASP A 138 -2.95 11.58 -10.21
N LEU A 139 -4.26 11.38 -10.31
CA LEU A 139 -4.87 10.21 -10.95
C LEU A 139 -4.51 10.07 -12.43
N GLU A 140 -4.24 11.18 -13.12
CA GLU A 140 -3.76 11.18 -14.50
C GLU A 140 -2.33 10.62 -14.65
N HIS A 141 -1.55 10.60 -13.56
CA HIS A 141 -0.19 10.07 -13.53
C HIS A 141 -0.11 8.62 -13.07
N PHE A 142 -1.23 7.97 -12.73
CA PHE A 142 -1.27 6.59 -12.30
C PHE A 142 -0.74 5.64 -13.40
N GLY A 143 0.17 4.75 -13.04
CA GLY A 143 0.88 3.86 -13.96
C GLY A 143 2.25 4.39 -14.39
N SER A 144 2.63 5.58 -13.92
CA SER A 144 3.92 6.20 -14.22
C SER A 144 4.89 6.19 -13.03
N GLN A 145 4.50 5.58 -11.90
CA GLN A 145 5.23 5.59 -10.64
C GLN A 145 5.55 7.01 -10.17
N TRP A 146 4.54 7.87 -10.20
CA TRP A 146 4.64 9.32 -9.98
C TRP A 146 5.47 9.67 -8.74
N TYR A 147 5.16 9.05 -7.59
CA TYR A 147 5.84 9.31 -6.32
C TYR A 147 7.24 8.71 -6.19
N GLN A 148 7.65 7.83 -7.11
CA GLN A 148 9.02 7.28 -7.13
C GLN A 148 9.99 8.21 -7.86
N LYS A 149 9.49 9.02 -8.80
CA LYS A 149 10.32 9.98 -9.56
C LYS A 149 10.87 11.10 -8.68
N SER A 150 10.10 11.54 -7.70
CA SER A 150 10.49 12.53 -6.70
C SER A 150 11.40 11.97 -5.60
N ALA A 151 11.43 10.64 -5.42
CA ALA A 151 12.34 9.95 -4.50
C ALA A 151 13.76 9.78 -5.04
N ALA A 152 14.04 10.14 -6.30
CA ALA A 152 15.38 10.19 -6.89
C ALA A 152 16.28 11.32 -6.33
N TRP A 153 16.01 11.75 -5.09
CA TRP A 153 16.97 12.52 -4.32
C TRP A 153 18.12 11.60 -3.92
N SER A 154 19.19 11.64 -4.72
CA SER A 154 20.50 11.14 -4.34
C SER A 154 20.81 11.64 -2.93
N CYS A 155 20.73 10.74 -1.95
CA CYS A 155 21.41 10.90 -0.69
C CYS A 155 22.91 10.85 -1.02
N GLN A 156 23.47 11.99 -1.47
CA GLN A 156 24.90 12.21 -1.41
C GLN A 156 25.21 12.37 0.07
N THR A 157 25.53 11.23 0.70
CA THR A 157 26.15 11.19 2.02
C THR A 157 27.36 12.13 2.00
N ARG A 158 27.31 13.17 2.84
CA ARG A 158 28.52 13.80 3.36
C ARG A 158 29.03 13.01 4.55
#